data_AF-A0A4Z0A3J0-F1
#
_entry.id   AF-A0A4Z0A3J0-F1
#
_cell.length_a   1.000
_cell.length_b   1.000
_cell.length_c   1.000
_cell.angle_alpha   90.00
_cell.angle_beta   90.00
_cell.angle_gamma   90.00
#
_symmetry.space_group_name_H-M   'P 1'
#
loop_
_entity.id
_entity.type
_entity.pdbx_description
1 polymer ?
#
loop_
_entity_poly.entity_id
_entity_poly.type
_entity_poly.pdbx_seq_one_letter_code
_entity_poly.pdbx_strand_id
1 'polypeptide(L)'
;MSTSNTAVLPSLNARVASLGSFSGDLPSSSVDVSRAFLTAVYGIPGMPMLVKIAPGKNAPAGSPRHMILPRSDNNPGLPVRAGAPGTMLCNRSDVLENGPLALWVKVRAKENLWRYMGDYELRRAERPLSASEAQQFSRSVRRRNLHLYVSH
;
A
#
# COMPACT_ATOMS: atom_id res chain seq x y z
N MET A 1 29.94 5.58 -35.41
CA MET A 1 28.75 6.31 -34.93
C MET A 1 28.01 5.39 -33.97
N SER A 2 28.24 5.51 -32.67
CA SER A 2 27.54 4.70 -31.66
C SER A 2 26.20 5.35 -31.33
N THR A 3 25.12 4.74 -31.76
CA THR A 3 23.76 5.13 -31.35
C THR A 3 23.53 4.70 -29.90
N SER A 4 23.65 5.65 -28.98
CA SER A 4 23.22 5.49 -27.60
C SER A 4 21.70 5.31 -27.57
N ASN A 5 21.27 4.06 -27.58
CA ASN A 5 19.88 3.65 -27.43
C ASN A 5 19.43 4.07 -26.02
N THR A 6 18.83 5.25 -25.92
CA THR A 6 18.38 5.83 -24.65
C THR A 6 17.06 5.14 -24.32
N ALA A 7 17.16 3.98 -23.66
CA ALA A 7 16.00 3.25 -23.18
C ALA A 7 15.21 4.18 -22.26
N VAL A 8 14.02 4.58 -22.69
CA VAL A 8 13.08 5.35 -21.88
C VAL A 8 12.75 4.50 -20.67
N LEU A 9 13.25 4.89 -19.49
CA LEU A 9 12.97 4.18 -18.26
C LEU A 9 11.45 4.25 -18.01
N PRO A 10 10.75 3.10 -17.91
CA PRO A 10 9.32 3.09 -17.63
C PRO A 10 9.07 3.75 -16.28
N SER A 11 7.97 4.51 -16.18
CA SER A 11 7.58 5.14 -14.93
C SER A 11 7.36 4.08 -13.83
N LEU A 12 7.40 4.49 -12.56
CA LEU A 12 7.15 3.56 -11.44
C LEU A 12 5.80 2.82 -11.59
N ASN A 13 4.78 3.53 -12.08
CA ASN A 13 3.46 2.94 -12.34
C ASN A 13 3.52 1.91 -13.48
N ALA A 14 4.32 2.14 -14.52
CA ALA A 14 4.52 1.18 -15.61
C ALA A 14 5.22 -0.10 -15.12
N ARG A 15 6.18 0.00 -14.18
CA ARG A 15 6.81 -1.19 -13.55
C ARG A 15 5.83 -2.03 -12.74
N VAL A 16 4.78 -1.41 -12.20
CA VAL A 16 3.79 -2.07 -11.34
C VAL A 16 2.60 -2.58 -12.13
N ALA A 17 2.26 -1.92 -13.24
CA ALA A 17 1.26 -2.40 -14.18
C ALA A 17 1.63 -3.77 -14.79
N SER A 18 2.92 -4.12 -14.86
CA SER A 18 3.37 -5.44 -15.27
C SER A 18 3.26 -6.52 -14.19
N LEU A 19 2.98 -6.15 -12.94
CA LEU A 19 2.66 -7.13 -11.90
C LEU A 19 1.25 -7.65 -12.16
N GLY A 20 1.11 -8.97 -12.22
CA GLY A 20 -0.20 -9.61 -12.44
C GLY A 20 -1.22 -9.10 -11.42
N SER A 21 -2.40 -8.72 -11.90
CA SER A 21 -3.55 -8.53 -11.00
C SER A 21 -4.04 -9.92 -10.60
N PHE A 22 -4.08 -10.22 -9.31
CA PHE A 22 -4.65 -11.48 -8.85
C PHE A 22 -6.18 -11.35 -8.82
N SER A 23 -6.88 -12.20 -9.59
CA SER A 23 -8.35 -12.32 -9.52
C SER A 23 -8.71 -13.24 -8.36
N GLY A 24 -8.70 -12.71 -7.14
CA GLY A 24 -9.46 -13.28 -6.03
C GLY A 24 -10.86 -12.68 -6.01
N ASP A 25 -11.88 -13.46 -5.64
CA ASP A 25 -13.22 -12.97 -5.33
C ASP A 25 -13.15 -12.04 -4.12
N LEU A 26 -12.74 -10.80 -4.35
CA LEU A 26 -12.76 -9.76 -3.33
C LEU A 26 -14.21 -9.41 -3.07
N PRO A 27 -14.64 -9.34 -1.80
CA PRO A 27 -15.97 -8.83 -1.49
C PRO A 27 -16.09 -7.44 -2.11
N SER A 28 -17.07 -7.28 -3.01
CA SER A 28 -17.29 -6.07 -3.81
C SER A 28 -17.73 -4.85 -2.99
N SER A 29 -17.64 -4.92 -1.65
CA SER A 29 -18.10 -3.86 -0.78
C SER A 29 -17.16 -2.66 -0.88
N SER A 30 -17.53 -1.69 -1.71
CA SER A 30 -16.93 -0.36 -1.86
C SER A 30 -17.18 0.56 -0.65
N VAL A 31 -17.46 -0.03 0.53
CA VAL A 31 -17.91 0.65 1.73
C VAL A 31 -16.76 1.45 2.33
N ASP A 32 -17.02 2.72 2.48
CA ASP A 32 -16.12 3.66 3.13
C ASP A 32 -16.46 3.73 4.61
N VAL A 33 -15.47 3.46 5.46
CA VAL A 33 -15.66 3.43 6.92
C VAL A 33 -14.83 4.49 7.60
N SER A 34 -15.32 4.97 8.75
CA SER A 34 -14.56 5.91 9.57
C SER A 34 -13.40 5.22 10.28
N ARG A 35 -12.39 5.99 10.70
CA ARG A 35 -11.33 5.48 11.56
C ARG A 35 -11.86 4.94 12.89
N ALA A 36 -12.89 5.59 13.45
CA ALA A 36 -13.54 5.16 14.69
C ALA A 36 -14.17 3.76 14.54
N PHE A 37 -14.80 3.49 13.39
CA PHE A 37 -15.30 2.15 13.07
C PHE A 37 -14.17 1.11 13.09
N LEU A 38 -13.04 1.38 12.42
CA LEU A 38 -11.91 0.44 12.41
C LEU A 38 -11.37 0.16 13.81
N THR A 39 -11.28 1.18 14.67
CA THR A 39 -10.86 1.01 16.07
C THR A 39 -11.86 0.16 16.85
N ALA A 40 -13.16 0.41 16.72
CA ALA A 40 -14.20 -0.36 17.41
C ALA A 40 -14.25 -1.83 16.96
N VAL A 41 -14.12 -2.07 15.66
CA VAL A 41 -14.23 -3.41 15.07
C VAL A 41 -12.94 -4.22 15.26
N TYR A 42 -11.78 -3.63 14.95
CA TYR A 42 -10.50 -4.35 14.92
C TYR A 42 -9.63 -4.13 16.16
N GLY A 43 -10.06 -3.27 17.10
CA GLY A 43 -9.31 -2.98 18.33
C GLY A 43 -7.97 -2.29 18.08
N ILE A 44 -7.82 -1.56 16.97
CA ILE A 44 -6.55 -0.96 16.57
C ILE A 44 -6.33 0.39 17.27
N PRO A 45 -5.17 0.61 17.92
CA PRO A 45 -4.88 1.85 18.64
C PRO A 45 -4.46 2.98 17.68
N GLY A 46 -4.94 4.20 17.91
CA GLY A 46 -4.35 5.45 17.42
C GLY A 46 -4.11 5.60 15.90
N MET A 47 -2.99 6.25 15.56
CA MET A 47 -2.57 6.62 14.19
C MET A 47 -1.36 5.85 13.55
N PRO A 48 -0.95 4.62 13.96
CA PRO A 48 0.16 3.96 13.28
C PRO A 48 -0.22 3.56 11.84
N MET A 49 0.77 3.57 10.96
CA MET A 49 0.63 3.06 9.59
C MET A 49 0.45 1.55 9.56
N LEU A 50 1.26 0.79 10.30
CA LEU A 50 1.13 -0.65 10.47
C LEU A 50 0.54 -0.92 11.86
N VAL A 51 -0.56 -1.68 11.92
CA VAL A 51 -1.23 -2.03 13.17
C VAL A 51 -1.52 -3.53 13.21
N LYS A 52 -1.41 -4.12 14.40
CA LYS A 52 -1.84 -5.48 14.68
C LYS A 52 -3.31 -5.46 15.09
N ILE A 53 -4.13 -6.32 14.48
CA ILE A 53 -5.54 -6.47 14.86
C ILE A 53 -5.61 -7.20 16.21
N ALA A 54 -6.51 -6.74 17.09
CA ALA A 54 -6.68 -7.35 18.40
C ALA A 54 -6.99 -8.85 18.28
N PRO A 55 -6.34 -9.75 19.04
CA PRO A 55 -6.47 -11.20 18.88
C PRO A 55 -7.92 -11.72 18.84
N GLY A 56 -8.78 -11.21 19.73
CA GLY A 56 -10.20 -11.58 19.80
C GLY A 56 -11.10 -10.94 18.73
N LYS A 57 -10.54 -10.12 17.83
CA LYS A 57 -11.24 -9.48 16.70
C LYS A 57 -10.77 -10.02 15.34
N ASN A 58 -9.84 -10.97 15.33
CA ASN A 58 -9.42 -11.64 14.11
C ASN A 58 -10.49 -12.64 13.64
N ALA A 59 -10.61 -12.77 12.33
CA ALA A 59 -11.36 -13.84 11.68
C ALA A 59 -10.38 -14.60 10.77
N PRO A 60 -10.09 -15.90 11.04
CA PRO A 60 -10.49 -16.67 12.22
C PRO A 60 -9.82 -16.16 13.52
N ALA A 61 -10.44 -16.43 14.67
CA ALA A 61 -9.91 -15.98 15.97
C ALA A 61 -8.56 -16.63 16.27
N GLY A 62 -7.64 -15.87 16.87
CA GLY A 62 -6.32 -16.36 17.29
C GLY A 62 -5.19 -16.21 16.26
N SER A 63 -5.50 -16.04 14.97
CA SER A 63 -4.47 -15.78 13.94
C SER A 63 -4.06 -14.29 13.96
N PRO A 64 -2.77 -13.96 14.15
CA PRO A 64 -2.34 -12.57 14.12
C PRO A 64 -2.48 -12.00 12.70
N ARG A 65 -3.39 -11.05 12.52
CA ARG A 65 -3.50 -10.27 11.28
C ARG A 65 -3.01 -8.86 11.50
N HIS A 66 -2.47 -8.29 10.44
CA HIS A 66 -1.99 -6.93 10.41
C HIS A 66 -2.78 -6.12 9.39
N MET A 67 -2.94 -4.85 9.69
CA MET A 67 -3.57 -3.87 8.82
C MET A 67 -2.56 -2.76 8.53
N ILE A 68 -2.58 -2.28 7.29
CA ILE A 68 -1.74 -1.17 6.87
C ILE A 68 -2.59 -0.01 6.33
N LEU A 69 -2.29 1.18 6.84
CA LEU A 69 -3.01 2.43 6.62
C LEU A 69 -2.05 3.48 6.04
N PRO A 70 -1.56 3.30 4.81
CA PRO A 70 -0.67 4.25 4.18
C PRO A 70 -1.37 5.59 3.99
N ARG A 71 -0.62 6.68 4.13
CA ARG A 71 -1.14 8.01 3.86
C ARG A 71 -1.10 8.29 2.36
N SER A 72 -2.25 8.58 1.76
CA SER A 72 -2.38 8.77 0.30
C SER A 72 -1.54 9.94 -0.22
N ASP A 73 -1.32 10.99 0.59
CA ASP A 73 -0.47 12.15 0.26
C ASP A 73 0.99 11.78 0.01
N ASN A 74 1.46 10.69 0.61
CA ASN A 74 2.84 10.21 0.50
C ASN A 74 2.98 8.99 -0.40
N ASN A 75 1.87 8.43 -0.90
CA ASN A 75 1.85 7.19 -1.66
C ASN A 75 0.92 7.35 -2.86
N PRO A 76 1.31 8.14 -3.88
CA PRO A 76 0.43 8.40 -5.03
C PRO A 76 0.23 7.18 -5.94
N GLY A 77 1.05 6.15 -5.78
CA GLY A 77 0.95 4.91 -6.54
C GLY A 77 0.21 3.79 -5.82
N LEU A 78 -0.54 4.06 -4.75
CA LEU A 78 -1.39 3.06 -4.10
C LEU A 78 -2.40 2.45 -5.10
N PRO A 79 -2.89 1.23 -4.84
CA PRO A 79 -3.95 0.64 -5.66
C PRO A 79 -5.15 1.58 -5.83
N VAL A 80 -5.64 1.71 -7.05
CA VAL A 80 -6.83 2.54 -7.38
C VAL A 80 -8.15 1.80 -7.21
N ARG A 81 -8.11 0.47 -7.22
CA ARG A 81 -9.24 -0.44 -6.98
C ARG A 81 -8.77 -1.64 -6.16
N ALA A 82 -9.69 -2.29 -5.46
CA ALA A 82 -9.36 -3.45 -4.65
C ALA A 82 -8.74 -4.56 -5.53
N GLY A 83 -7.69 -5.22 -5.01
CA GLY A 83 -6.93 -6.27 -5.70
C GLY A 83 -6.00 -5.80 -6.81
N ALA A 84 -6.05 -4.53 -7.23
CA ALA A 84 -5.10 -4.02 -8.21
C ALA A 84 -3.70 -3.88 -7.60
N PRO A 85 -2.64 -4.11 -8.38
CA PRO A 85 -1.28 -3.87 -7.92
C PRO A 85 -1.05 -2.38 -7.66
N GLY A 86 -0.08 -2.08 -6.79
CA GLY A 86 0.29 -0.71 -6.45
C GLY A 86 1.71 -0.58 -5.92
N THR A 87 2.09 0.63 -5.60
CA THR A 87 3.34 0.98 -4.91
C THR A 87 3.07 1.70 -3.62
N MET A 88 3.96 1.46 -2.67
CA MET A 88 3.96 2.13 -1.40
C MET A 88 5.38 2.56 -1.06
N LEU A 89 5.51 3.84 -0.71
CA LEU A 89 6.73 4.46 -0.20
C LEU A 89 6.69 4.35 1.32
N CYS A 90 7.53 3.49 1.88
CA CYS A 90 7.51 3.20 3.31
C CYS A 90 8.91 2.94 3.82
N ASN A 91 9.40 3.72 4.79
CA ASN A 91 10.74 3.55 5.37
C ASN A 91 10.80 2.46 6.46
N ARG A 92 9.77 1.64 6.61
CA ARG A 92 9.72 0.58 7.62
C ARG A 92 9.93 -0.77 6.97
N SER A 93 10.96 -1.51 7.38
CA SER A 93 11.21 -2.86 6.88
C SER A 93 10.28 -3.91 7.50
N ASP A 94 9.78 -3.67 8.71
CA ASP A 94 8.91 -4.60 9.44
C ASP A 94 7.60 -4.91 8.71
N VAL A 95 7.12 -4.02 7.84
CA VAL A 95 5.94 -4.28 7.00
C VAL A 95 6.13 -5.48 6.05
N LEU A 96 7.37 -5.85 5.74
CA LEU A 96 7.70 -7.02 4.89
C LEU A 96 7.54 -8.35 5.65
N GLU A 97 7.58 -8.32 6.98
CA GLU A 97 7.57 -9.52 7.84
C GLU A 97 6.16 -9.92 8.28
N ASN A 98 5.16 -9.09 7.97
CA ASN A 98 3.83 -9.17 8.58
C ASN A 98 2.70 -9.52 7.58
N GLY A 99 3.04 -10.00 6.38
CA GLY A 99 2.10 -10.29 5.29
C GLY A 99 1.36 -11.64 5.42
N PRO A 100 0.16 -11.76 4.81
CA PRO A 100 -0.56 -10.74 4.06
C PRO A 100 -1.19 -9.65 4.95
N LEU A 101 -1.21 -8.41 4.45
CA LEU A 101 -1.67 -7.20 5.16
C LEU A 101 -3.01 -6.72 4.64
N ALA A 102 -3.97 -6.45 5.54
CA ALA A 102 -5.21 -5.77 5.18
C ALA A 102 -4.91 -4.31 4.80
N LEU A 103 -4.98 -3.97 3.51
CA LEU A 103 -4.70 -2.62 3.03
C LEU A 103 -5.95 -1.73 3.12
N TRP A 104 -5.83 -0.62 3.82
CA TRP A 104 -6.87 0.42 3.90
C TRP A 104 -6.35 1.75 3.37
N VAL A 105 -7.02 2.28 2.35
CA VAL A 105 -6.65 3.54 1.70
C VAL A 105 -7.64 4.64 2.06
N LYS A 106 -7.13 5.82 2.37
CA LYS A 106 -7.97 6.99 2.66
C LYS A 106 -8.57 7.51 1.35
N VAL A 107 -9.91 7.51 1.24
CA VAL A 107 -10.63 7.88 0.01
C VAL A 107 -10.68 9.40 -0.17
N ARG A 108 -10.91 10.14 0.92
CA ARG A 108 -10.93 11.61 0.94
C ARG A 108 -10.20 12.14 2.16
N ALA A 109 -9.23 13.02 1.94
CA ALA A 109 -8.39 13.55 3.01
C ALA A 109 -9.19 14.28 4.11
N LYS A 110 -10.24 15.01 3.72
CA LYS A 110 -11.09 15.80 4.64
C LYS A 110 -12.08 14.96 5.44
N GLU A 111 -12.58 13.86 4.88
CA GLU A 111 -13.69 13.10 5.47
C GLU A 111 -13.23 11.97 6.41
N ASN A 112 -11.93 11.70 6.49
CA ASN A 112 -11.36 10.62 7.33
C ASN A 112 -11.99 9.23 7.10
N LEU A 113 -12.46 9.01 5.87
CA LEU A 113 -13.00 7.75 5.40
C LEU A 113 -11.91 6.87 4.78
N TRP A 114 -11.99 5.58 5.08
CA TRP A 114 -11.05 4.55 4.69
C TRP A 114 -11.79 3.45 3.93
N ARG A 115 -11.16 2.97 2.85
CA ARG A 115 -11.67 1.88 2.03
C ARG A 115 -10.73 0.70 2.12
N TYR A 116 -11.31 -0.48 2.31
CA TYR A 116 -10.57 -1.73 2.22
C TYR A 116 -10.24 -2.04 0.75
N MET A 117 -8.98 -2.36 0.49
CA MET A 117 -8.48 -2.64 -0.86
C MET A 117 -8.17 -4.13 -1.07
N GLY A 118 -8.23 -4.95 -0.03
CA GLY A 118 -7.82 -6.35 -0.06
C GLY A 118 -6.69 -6.67 0.91
N ASP A 119 -6.36 -7.95 0.99
CA ASP A 119 -5.20 -8.45 1.72
C ASP A 119 -4.03 -8.51 0.73
N TYR A 120 -2.91 -7.86 1.03
CA TYR A 120 -1.78 -7.75 0.10
C TYR A 120 -0.50 -8.30 0.69
N GLU A 121 0.31 -8.94 -0.15
CA GLU A 121 1.73 -9.14 0.10
C GLU A 121 2.51 -7.87 -0.26
N LEU A 122 3.43 -7.49 0.61
CA LEU A 122 4.39 -6.45 0.32
C LEU A 122 5.72 -7.08 -0.10
N ARG A 123 6.28 -6.60 -1.20
CA ARG A 123 7.59 -7.04 -1.68
C ARG A 123 8.50 -5.84 -1.85
N ARG A 124 9.76 -5.98 -1.44
CA ARG A 124 10.73 -4.92 -1.68
C ARG A 124 10.96 -4.78 -3.18
N ALA A 125 11.10 -3.55 -3.66
CA ALA A 125 11.44 -3.35 -5.05
C ALA A 125 12.86 -3.88 -5.37
N GLU A 126 12.98 -4.69 -6.42
CA GLU A 126 14.27 -5.25 -6.88
C GLU A 126 15.29 -4.15 -7.21
N ARG A 127 14.80 -3.06 -7.80
CA ARG A 127 15.60 -1.90 -8.15
C ARG A 127 15.10 -0.68 -7.38
N PRO A 128 16.00 0.09 -6.75
CA PRO A 128 15.67 1.39 -6.16
C PRO A 128 15.00 2.32 -7.18
N LEU A 129 14.39 3.40 -6.69
CA LEU A 129 13.97 4.47 -7.59
C LEU A 129 15.20 5.12 -8.22
N SER A 130 15.14 5.29 -9.53
CA SER A 130 16.03 6.20 -10.24
C SER A 130 15.77 7.65 -9.83
N ALA A 131 16.74 8.52 -10.09
CA ALA A 131 16.60 9.95 -9.81
C ALA A 131 15.43 10.58 -10.59
N SER A 132 15.18 10.15 -11.83
CA SER A 132 14.08 10.64 -12.67
C SER A 132 12.72 10.20 -12.13
N GLU A 133 12.56 8.95 -11.68
CA GLU A 133 11.33 8.51 -11.01
C GLU A 133 11.15 9.28 -9.68
N ALA A 134 12.22 9.44 -8.91
CA ALA A 134 12.17 10.16 -7.64
C ALA A 134 11.71 11.62 -7.81
N GLN A 135 12.15 12.30 -8.87
CA GLN A 135 11.78 13.69 -9.19
C GLN A 135 10.29 13.90 -9.41
N GLN A 136 9.53 12.86 -9.74
CA GLN A 136 8.07 12.94 -9.91
C GLN A 136 7.35 13.12 -8.57
N PHE A 137 7.99 12.80 -7.45
CA PHE A 137 7.43 12.97 -6.11
C PHE A 137 7.76 14.34 -5.52
N SER A 138 6.86 14.85 -4.67
CA SER A 138 7.10 16.08 -3.92
C SER A 138 8.37 15.99 -3.07
N ARG A 139 8.98 17.13 -2.76
CA ARG A 139 10.21 17.18 -1.93
C ARG A 139 10.03 16.48 -0.57
N SER A 140 8.83 16.56 0.02
CA SER A 140 8.48 15.91 1.28
C SER A 140 8.48 14.38 1.16
N VAL A 141 8.03 13.85 0.03
CA VAL A 141 7.99 12.40 -0.25
C VAL A 141 9.39 11.86 -0.56
N ARG A 142 10.19 12.59 -1.34
CA ARG A 142 11.57 12.20 -1.72
C ARG A 142 12.53 11.99 -0.55
N ARG A 143 12.27 12.61 0.61
CA ARG A 143 13.12 12.49 1.81
C ARG A 143 12.90 11.18 2.59
N ARG A 144 11.93 10.35 2.20
CA ARG A 144 11.59 9.10 2.89
C ARG A 144 12.01 7.91 2.01
N ASN A 145 12.98 7.11 2.49
CA ASN A 145 13.53 5.98 1.72
C ASN A 145 13.03 4.63 2.26
N LEU A 146 12.13 3.97 1.51
CA LEU A 146 12.14 2.57 1.07
C LEU A 146 10.96 2.43 0.10
N HIS A 147 11.11 1.58 -0.92
CA HIS A 147 10.13 1.36 -1.98
C HIS A 147 9.62 -0.07 -1.90
N LEU A 148 8.31 -0.21 -1.75
CA LEU A 148 7.63 -1.48 -1.67
C LEU A 148 6.59 -1.59 -2.78
N TYR A 149 6.54 -2.78 -3.37
CA TYR A 149 5.45 -3.22 -4.21
C TYR A 149 4.36 -3.80 -3.34
N VAL A 150 3.13 -3.47 -3.71
CA VAL A 150 1.93 -4.04 -3.13
C VAL A 150 1.36 -4.99 -4.20
N SER A 151 1.50 -6.29 -3.97
CA SER A 151 0.99 -7.35 -4.84
C SER A 151 0.03 -8.22 -4.04
N HIS A 152 -1.19 -8.40 -4.54
CA HIS A 152 -2.13 -9.37 -3.96
C HIS A 152 -1.74 -10.79 -4.37
#